data_AF-A0A401TV13-F1
#
_entry.id   AF-A0A401TV13-F1
#
_cell.length_a   1.000
_cell.length_b   1.000
_cell.length_c   1.000
_cell.angle_alpha   90.00
_cell.angle_beta   90.00
_cell.angle_gamma   90.00
#
_symmetry.space_group_name_H-M   'P 1'
#
loop_
_entity.id
_entity.type
_entity.pdbx_description
1 polymer ?
#
loop_
_entity_poly.entity_id
_entity_poly.type
_entity_poly.pdbx_seq_one_letter_code
_entity_poly.pdbx_strand_id
1 'polypeptide(L)'
;MGDDYPNRIGETVPTIWVKTFPTVLGEDCPNSKGEDYPNSTGKDYPNSTGEDYPNSTGEHYPNSTGEDYPNSMGEDDPNSKGEDYPNTTGEDYPNSTGEDYPNSMGEDYPNSMGEDSPNSTGEEYPNSMGEDDPNSKGEDYPNSTGEDYPN
;
A
#
# COMPACT_ATOMS: atom_id res chain seq x y z
N MET A 1 12.51 15.48 -21.20
CA MET A 1 11.35 16.35 -21.51
C MET A 1 10.24 15.87 -20.61
N GLY A 2 9.80 16.67 -19.65
CA GLY A 2 8.69 16.31 -18.76
C GLY A 2 7.38 16.55 -19.50
N ASP A 3 6.60 15.50 -19.67
CA ASP A 3 5.22 15.61 -20.13
C ASP A 3 4.39 16.01 -18.90
N ASP A 4 4.06 17.30 -18.85
CA ASP A 4 3.20 17.90 -17.83
C ASP A 4 1.75 17.53 -18.19
N TYR A 5 1.15 16.58 -17.46
CA TYR A 5 -0.22 16.14 -17.68
C TYR A 5 -1.20 16.97 -16.82
N PRO A 6 -2.27 17.53 -17.40
CA PRO A 6 -3.16 18.42 -16.67
C PRO A 6 -4.05 17.64 -15.69
N ASN A 7 -4.45 18.29 -14.59
CA ASN A 7 -5.56 17.84 -13.73
C ASN A 7 -6.76 17.41 -14.58
N ARG A 8 -7.13 16.14 -14.52
CA ARG A 8 -8.29 15.58 -15.26
C ARG A 8 -9.37 15.14 -14.28
N ILE A 9 -10.61 15.41 -14.68
CA ILE A 9 -11.83 15.10 -13.95
C ILE A 9 -12.55 13.97 -14.70
N GLY A 10 -12.57 12.77 -14.12
CA GLY A 10 -13.28 11.57 -14.63
C GLY A 10 -12.37 10.38 -14.98
N GLU A 11 -12.96 9.17 -14.99
CA GLU A 11 -12.35 7.84 -15.23
C GLU A 11 -11.23 7.87 -16.30
N THR A 12 -9.97 7.60 -15.91
CA THR A 12 -8.86 7.44 -16.84
C THR A 12 -8.13 6.10 -16.70
N VAL A 13 -7.50 5.67 -17.79
CA VAL A 13 -6.54 4.57 -17.81
C VAL A 13 -5.27 5.07 -18.50
N PRO A 14 -4.42 5.85 -17.82
CA PRO A 14 -3.12 6.22 -18.37
C PRO A 14 -2.17 5.01 -18.30
N THR A 15 -1.57 4.64 -19.43
CA THR A 15 -0.41 3.74 -19.45
C THR A 15 0.85 4.56 -19.63
N ILE A 16 1.74 4.56 -18.64
CA ILE A 16 2.89 5.47 -18.62
C ILE A 16 4.20 4.70 -18.52
N TRP A 17 5.21 5.18 -19.24
CA TRP A 17 6.56 4.61 -19.28
C TRP A 17 7.51 5.71 -18.80
N VAL A 18 8.16 5.54 -17.63
CA VAL A 18 9.07 6.48 -16.92
C VAL A 18 8.42 7.32 -15.80
N LYS A 19 9.22 7.75 -14.80
CA LYS A 19 8.91 8.62 -13.64
C LYS A 19 7.82 9.66 -13.87
N THR A 20 6.68 9.52 -13.17
CA THR A 20 5.49 10.37 -13.31
C THR A 20 4.84 10.78 -12.00
N PHE A 21 3.93 11.77 -12.09
CA PHE A 21 3.21 12.37 -10.97
C PHE A 21 1.75 12.72 -11.38
N PRO A 22 0.88 11.75 -11.72
CA PRO A 22 -0.51 12.07 -12.09
C PRO A 22 -1.32 12.55 -10.87
N THR A 23 -2.37 13.35 -11.10
CA THR A 23 -3.32 13.75 -10.06
C THR A 23 -4.75 13.57 -10.54
N VAL A 24 -5.57 12.83 -9.78
CA VAL A 24 -6.94 12.47 -10.16
C VAL A 24 -7.94 12.73 -9.02
N LEU A 25 -9.19 13.04 -9.41
CA LEU A 25 -10.33 13.21 -8.51
C LEU A 25 -11.45 12.28 -8.99
N GLY A 26 -11.88 11.36 -8.13
CA GLY A 26 -12.94 10.39 -8.44
C GLY A 26 -12.44 8.96 -8.45
N GLU A 27 -12.76 8.23 -9.53
CA GLU A 27 -12.31 6.86 -9.76
C GLU A 27 -11.18 6.84 -10.81
N ASP A 28 -10.04 6.20 -10.51
CA ASP A 28 -8.95 6.01 -11.48
C ASP A 28 -8.28 4.63 -11.39
N CYS A 29 -7.72 4.19 -12.52
CA CYS A 29 -6.96 2.94 -12.63
C CYS A 29 -5.68 3.14 -13.45
N PRO A 30 -4.68 3.89 -12.94
CA PRO A 30 -3.45 4.14 -13.68
C PRO A 30 -2.59 2.88 -13.77
N ASN A 31 -1.82 2.75 -14.87
CA ASN A 31 -0.83 1.68 -15.02
C ASN A 31 0.54 2.27 -15.39
N SER A 32 1.56 1.91 -14.63
CA SER A 32 2.91 2.47 -14.77
C SER A 32 3.99 1.39 -14.81
N LYS A 33 5.13 1.76 -15.38
CA LYS A 33 6.37 0.97 -15.34
C LYS A 33 7.54 1.88 -15.01
N GLY A 34 8.37 1.43 -14.06
CA GLY A 34 9.48 2.20 -13.51
C GLY A 34 9.09 2.78 -12.16
N GLU A 35 9.43 4.05 -11.93
CA GLU A 35 9.03 4.79 -10.73
C GLU A 35 7.72 5.55 -11.01
N ASP A 36 6.74 5.55 -10.11
CA ASP A 36 5.52 6.37 -10.22
C ASP A 36 5.12 7.00 -8.88
N TYR A 37 4.39 8.12 -8.94
CA TYR A 37 4.01 8.93 -7.78
C TYR A 37 2.60 9.51 -7.96
N PRO A 38 1.55 8.67 -8.13
CA PRO A 38 0.20 9.15 -8.36
C PRO A 38 -0.37 9.82 -7.09
N ASN A 39 -1.18 10.87 -7.29
CA ASN A 39 -1.97 11.48 -6.23
C ASN A 39 -3.45 11.37 -6.55
N SER A 40 -4.27 10.99 -5.57
CA SER A 40 -5.66 10.70 -5.83
C SER A 40 -6.59 11.09 -4.69
N THR A 41 -7.86 11.30 -5.01
CA THR A 41 -8.92 11.47 -4.01
C THR A 41 -10.18 10.82 -4.52
N GLY A 42 -10.69 9.84 -3.78
CA GLY A 42 -11.82 9.03 -4.18
C GLY A 42 -11.53 7.55 -4.05
N LYS A 43 -11.64 6.81 -5.15
CA LYS A 43 -11.38 5.37 -5.22
C LYS A 43 -10.35 5.08 -6.29
N ASP A 44 -9.22 4.51 -5.93
CA ASP A 44 -8.09 4.41 -6.86
C ASP A 44 -7.46 3.02 -6.86
N TYR A 45 -7.17 2.52 -8.06
CA TYR A 45 -6.70 1.16 -8.32
C TYR A 45 -5.43 1.17 -9.18
N PRO A 46 -4.31 1.78 -8.72
CA PRO A 46 -3.09 1.84 -9.50
C PRO A 46 -2.47 0.45 -9.68
N ASN A 47 -1.80 0.25 -10.81
CA ASN A 47 -1.01 -0.95 -11.04
C ASN A 47 0.40 -0.59 -11.54
N SER A 48 1.42 -1.02 -10.81
CA SER A 48 2.81 -0.68 -11.12
C SER A 48 3.70 -1.91 -11.28
N THR A 49 4.78 -1.72 -12.05
CA THR A 49 5.93 -2.62 -12.05
C THR A 49 7.19 -1.78 -11.88
N GLY A 50 7.90 -1.94 -10.76
CA GLY A 50 9.01 -1.10 -10.35
C GLY A 50 8.81 -0.56 -8.94
N GLU A 51 9.03 0.74 -8.76
CA GLU A 51 8.79 1.44 -7.49
C GLU A 51 7.52 2.28 -7.63
N ASP A 52 6.56 2.15 -6.71
CA ASP A 52 5.34 2.97 -6.69
C ASP A 52 5.22 3.73 -5.36
N TYR A 53 4.78 4.98 -5.43
CA TYR A 53 4.67 5.89 -4.29
C TYR A 53 3.33 6.65 -4.33
N PRO A 54 2.19 5.96 -4.29
CA PRO A 54 0.88 6.60 -4.39
C PRO A 54 0.54 7.39 -3.11
N ASN A 55 -0.17 8.51 -3.28
CA ASN A 55 -0.72 9.29 -2.17
C ASN A 55 -2.22 9.51 -2.38
N SER A 56 -3.05 9.04 -1.45
CA SER A 56 -4.48 8.88 -1.69
C SER A 56 -5.31 9.34 -0.48
N THR A 57 -6.52 9.79 -0.75
CA THR A 57 -7.54 10.05 0.29
C THR A 57 -8.85 9.41 -0.15
N GLY A 58 -9.36 8.47 0.65
CA GLY A 58 -10.53 7.67 0.30
C GLY A 58 -10.23 6.17 0.37
N GLU A 59 -10.64 5.42 -0.64
CA GLU A 59 -10.37 3.99 -0.76
C GLU A 59 -9.26 3.77 -1.80
N HIS A 60 -8.21 3.03 -1.46
CA HIS A 60 -7.06 2.86 -2.32
C HIS A 60 -6.63 1.39 -2.39
N TYR A 61 -6.41 0.89 -3.60
CA TYR A 61 -6.22 -0.54 -3.88
C TYR A 61 -5.06 -0.78 -4.86
N PRO A 62 -3.82 -0.46 -4.48
CA PRO A 62 -2.67 -0.55 -5.37
C PRO A 62 -2.27 -2.01 -5.61
N ASN A 63 -1.77 -2.29 -6.80
CA ASN A 63 -1.18 -3.58 -7.12
C ASN A 63 0.20 -3.41 -7.75
N SER A 64 1.21 -3.91 -7.06
CA SER A 64 2.59 -3.64 -7.41
C SER A 64 3.42 -4.92 -7.56
N THR A 65 4.41 -4.86 -8.44
CA THR A 65 5.48 -5.86 -8.51
C THR A 65 6.82 -5.12 -8.45
N GLY A 66 7.54 -5.28 -7.34
CA GLY A 66 8.70 -4.48 -6.98
C GLY A 66 8.56 -3.92 -5.57
N GLU A 67 8.76 -2.62 -5.41
CA GLU A 67 8.62 -1.91 -4.13
C GLU A 67 7.38 -1.01 -4.19
N ASP A 68 6.52 -1.07 -3.17
CA ASP A 68 5.34 -0.21 -3.04
C ASP A 68 5.38 0.56 -1.73
N TYR A 69 5.05 1.84 -1.79
CA TYR A 69 5.10 2.77 -0.67
C TYR A 69 3.84 3.64 -0.62
N PRO A 70 2.64 3.05 -0.46
CA PRO A 70 1.41 3.80 -0.47
C PRO A 70 1.26 4.65 0.80
N ASN A 71 0.70 5.84 0.62
CA ASN A 71 0.31 6.71 1.72
C ASN A 71 -1.17 7.05 1.59
N SER A 72 -1.99 6.59 2.54
CA SER A 72 -3.44 6.74 2.45
C SER A 72 -4.05 7.34 3.72
N MET A 73 -5.08 8.16 3.52
CA MET A 73 -6.05 8.51 4.56
C MET A 73 -7.42 7.92 4.18
N GLY A 74 -7.87 6.93 4.93
CA GLY A 74 -9.08 6.16 4.64
C GLY A 74 -8.85 4.65 4.69
N GLU A 75 -9.35 3.93 3.70
CA GLU A 75 -9.13 2.49 3.53
C GLU A 75 -8.01 2.29 2.50
N ASP A 76 -7.03 1.45 2.82
CA ASP A 76 -5.95 1.03 1.90
C ASP A 76 -5.86 -0.50 1.90
N ASP A 77 -5.79 -1.08 0.71
CA ASP A 77 -5.73 -2.52 0.48
C ASP A 77 -4.60 -2.82 -0.54
N PRO A 78 -3.32 -2.57 -0.20
CA PRO A 78 -2.22 -2.78 -1.10
C PRO A 78 -1.94 -4.27 -1.34
N ASN A 79 -1.58 -4.60 -2.57
CA ASN A 79 -1.14 -5.93 -2.95
C ASN A 79 0.21 -5.88 -3.65
N SER A 80 1.24 -6.38 -2.98
CA SER A 80 2.61 -6.34 -3.50
C SER A 80 3.20 -7.74 -3.73
N LYS A 81 4.08 -7.81 -4.73
CA LYS A 81 5.07 -8.88 -4.91
C LYS A 81 6.45 -8.26 -4.85
N GLY A 82 7.09 -8.37 -3.70
CA GLY A 82 8.35 -7.72 -3.38
C GLY A 82 8.27 -7.11 -2.00
N GLU A 83 8.59 -5.83 -1.90
CA GLU A 83 8.54 -5.10 -0.62
C GLU A 83 7.31 -4.18 -0.61
N ASP A 84 6.61 -4.13 0.52
CA ASP A 84 5.44 -3.27 0.74
C ASP A 84 5.63 -2.47 2.03
N TYR A 85 5.40 -1.17 1.95
CA TYR A 85 5.61 -0.22 3.04
C TYR A 85 4.45 0.76 3.15
N PRO A 86 3.22 0.29 3.42
CA PRO A 86 2.07 1.17 3.49
C PRO A 86 2.12 2.06 4.73
N ASN A 87 1.65 3.29 4.58
CA ASN A 87 1.49 4.23 5.66
C ASN A 87 0.07 4.80 5.65
N THR A 88 -0.71 4.41 6.65
CA THR A 88 -2.16 4.57 6.62
C THR A 88 -2.67 5.27 7.87
N THR A 89 -3.70 6.09 7.68
CA THR A 89 -4.55 6.57 8.77
C THR A 89 -5.99 6.15 8.47
N GLY A 90 -6.48 5.15 9.19
CA GLY A 90 -7.77 4.51 8.94
C GLY A 90 -7.68 3.00 9.05
N GLU A 91 -8.13 2.29 8.02
CA GLU A 91 -8.05 0.82 7.96
C GLU A 91 -7.03 0.43 6.89
N ASP A 92 -6.15 -0.51 7.23
CA ASP A 92 -5.09 -1.02 6.35
C ASP A 92 -5.15 -2.53 6.25
N TYR A 93 -5.10 -3.04 5.02
CA TYR A 93 -5.23 -4.46 4.70
C TYR A 93 -4.15 -4.91 3.71
N PRO A 94 -2.86 -4.76 4.05
CA PRO A 94 -1.80 -5.07 3.11
C PRO A 94 -1.67 -6.57 2.87
N ASN A 95 -1.33 -6.91 1.64
CA ASN A 95 -1.09 -8.28 1.21
C ASN A 95 0.20 -8.37 0.42
N SER A 96 1.24 -8.90 1.05
CA SER A 96 2.56 -9.04 0.43
C SER A 96 2.94 -10.49 0.17
N THR A 97 3.58 -10.73 -0.96
CA THR A 97 4.48 -11.87 -1.15
C THR A 97 5.91 -11.36 -1.18
N GLY A 98 6.59 -11.41 -0.04
CA GLY A 98 7.92 -10.86 0.15
C GLY A 98 8.06 -10.25 1.55
N GLU A 99 8.45 -8.99 1.63
CA GLU A 99 8.54 -8.28 2.89
C GLU A 99 7.37 -7.29 3.02
N ASP A 100 6.78 -7.20 4.21
CA ASP A 100 5.66 -6.32 4.53
C ASP A 100 5.95 -5.53 5.80
N TYR A 101 5.87 -4.21 5.72
CA TYR A 101 6.24 -3.30 6.80
C TYR A 101 5.20 -2.19 6.99
N PRO A 102 3.95 -2.53 7.32
CA PRO A 102 2.89 -1.55 7.41
C PRO A 102 3.04 -0.65 8.63
N ASN A 103 2.60 0.59 8.46
CA ASN A 103 2.51 1.57 9.53
C ASN A 103 1.13 2.20 9.56
N SER A 104 0.31 1.78 10.51
CA SER A 104 -1.08 2.21 10.61
C SER A 104 -1.35 3.04 11.87
N MET A 105 -2.14 4.10 11.69
CA MET A 105 -2.92 4.72 12.77
C MET A 105 -4.39 4.33 12.61
N GLY A 106 -4.77 3.24 13.25
CA GLY A 106 -6.13 2.71 13.20
C GLY A 106 -6.12 1.20 13.29
N GLU A 107 -6.86 0.54 12.41
CA GLU A 107 -6.91 -0.92 12.35
C GLU A 107 -5.96 -1.40 11.25
N ASP A 108 -5.17 -2.43 11.55
CA ASP A 108 -4.18 -3.00 10.63
C ASP A 108 -4.33 -4.53 10.55
N TYR A 109 -4.43 -5.05 9.33
CA TYR A 109 -4.71 -6.46 9.06
C TYR A 109 -3.73 -7.04 8.03
N PRO A 110 -2.41 -7.05 8.32
CA PRO A 110 -1.43 -7.48 7.35
C PRO A 110 -1.48 -8.98 7.08
N ASN A 111 -1.18 -9.33 5.83
CA ASN A 111 -1.12 -10.70 5.37
C ASN A 111 0.11 -10.92 4.49
N SER A 112 1.15 -11.48 5.08
CA SER A 112 2.43 -11.69 4.41
C SER A 112 2.74 -13.17 4.18
N MET A 113 3.23 -13.48 2.97
CA MET A 113 4.02 -14.68 2.71
C MET A 113 5.51 -14.32 2.64
N GLY A 114 6.13 -14.13 3.80
CA GLY A 114 7.54 -13.84 3.94
C GLY A 114 7.84 -13.19 5.28
N GLU A 115 8.49 -12.03 5.28
CA GLU A 115 8.72 -11.25 6.51
C GLU A 115 7.56 -10.27 6.69
N ASP A 116 7.07 -10.15 7.92
CA ASP A 116 6.02 -9.22 8.33
C ASP A 116 6.51 -8.48 9.57
N SER A 117 6.49 -7.15 9.56
CA SER A 117 6.89 -6.34 10.72
C SER A 117 5.99 -5.10 10.85
N PRO A 118 4.71 -5.33 11.17
CA PRO A 118 3.72 -4.27 11.31
C PRO A 118 3.98 -3.37 12.53
N ASN A 119 3.55 -2.13 12.39
CA ASN A 119 3.61 -1.12 13.45
C ASN A 119 2.32 -0.34 13.53
N SER A 120 1.44 -0.75 14.45
CA SER A 120 0.16 -0.11 14.64
C SER A 120 0.09 0.80 15.88
N THR A 121 -0.55 1.95 15.72
CA THR A 121 -1.16 2.70 16.84
C THR A 121 -2.67 2.51 16.79
N GLY A 122 -3.11 1.30 17.13
CA GLY A 122 -4.51 0.90 17.21
C GLY A 122 -4.60 -0.62 17.37
N GLU A 123 -5.59 -1.26 16.75
CA GLU A 123 -5.71 -2.72 16.78
C GLU A 123 -4.91 -3.33 15.62
N GLU A 124 -4.30 -4.47 15.86
CA GLU A 124 -3.45 -5.16 14.89
C GLU A 124 -3.81 -6.65 14.83
N TYR A 125 -3.91 -7.19 13.61
CA TYR A 125 -4.32 -8.57 13.37
C TYR A 125 -3.42 -9.26 12.33
N PRO A 126 -2.11 -9.42 12.59
CA PRO A 126 -1.19 -9.92 11.59
C PRO A 126 -1.38 -11.41 11.30
N ASN A 127 -1.21 -11.76 10.03
CA ASN A 127 -1.28 -13.13 9.54
C ASN A 127 -0.10 -13.43 8.63
N SER A 128 0.96 -13.97 9.21
CA SER A 128 2.20 -14.28 8.49
C SER A 128 2.40 -15.78 8.25
N MET A 129 2.86 -16.09 7.04
CA MET A 129 3.47 -17.37 6.69
C MET A 129 4.99 -17.19 6.50
N GLY A 130 5.67 -16.75 7.55
CA GLY A 130 7.13 -16.63 7.60
C GLY A 130 7.60 -16.05 8.93
N GLU A 131 8.41 -15.00 8.91
CA GLU A 131 8.81 -14.28 10.13
C GLU A 131 7.79 -13.18 10.41
N ASP A 132 7.45 -12.99 11.68
CA ASP A 132 6.48 -12.00 12.17
C ASP A 132 7.07 -11.28 13.38
N ASP A 133 7.20 -9.95 13.32
CA ASP A 133 7.74 -9.09 14.39
C ASP A 133 6.82 -7.87 14.63
N PRO A 134 5.61 -8.09 15.17
CA PRO A 134 4.61 -7.04 15.31
C PRO A 134 4.92 -6.07 16.46
N ASN A 135 4.59 -4.80 16.25
CA ASN A 135 4.78 -3.74 17.23
C ASN A 135 3.55 -2.84 17.36
N SER A 136 2.57 -3.31 18.13
CA SER A 136 1.38 -2.54 18.46
C SER A 136 1.52 -1.74 19.77
N LYS A 137 0.98 -0.51 19.76
CA LYS A 137 0.68 0.25 20.99
C LYS A 137 -0.75 0.04 21.50
N GLY A 138 -1.61 -0.60 20.72
CA GLY A 138 -2.96 -0.98 21.11
C GLY A 138 -3.06 -2.48 21.34
N GLU A 139 -4.18 -3.09 20.94
CA GLU A 139 -4.35 -4.55 21.03
C GLU A 139 -3.71 -5.23 19.81
N ASP A 140 -3.25 -6.45 20.02
CA ASP A 140 -2.55 -7.26 19.02
C ASP A 140 -3.05 -8.72 19.07
N TYR A 141 -3.39 -9.25 17.91
CA TYR A 141 -3.96 -10.59 17.73
C TYR A 141 -3.23 -11.37 16.63
N PRO A 142 -1.96 -11.75 16.86
CA PRO A 142 -1.13 -12.36 15.83
C PRO A 142 -1.54 -13.81 15.54
N ASN A 143 -1.44 -14.17 14.26
CA ASN A 143 -1.64 -15.53 13.77
C ASN A 143 -0.54 -15.92 12.77
N SER A 144 0.64 -16.26 13.29
CA SER A 144 1.76 -16.74 12.49
C SER A 144 1.85 -18.27 12.45
N THR A 145 2.25 -18.80 11.29
CA THR A 145 2.61 -20.23 11.12
C THR A 145 4.12 -20.45 10.99
N GLY A 146 4.94 -19.39 11.09
CA GLY A 146 6.40 -19.44 11.07
C GLY A 146 7.03 -18.99 12.39
N GLU A 147 8.10 -18.18 12.31
CA GLU A 147 8.74 -17.59 13.50
C GLU A 147 7.98 -16.33 13.90
N ASP A 148 7.75 -16.17 15.20
CA ASP A 148 6.93 -15.10 15.77
C ASP A 148 7.70 -14.45 16.93
N TYR A 149 7.89 -13.14 16.82
CA TYR A 149 8.65 -12.27 17.71
C TYR A 149 7.71 -11.21 18.32
N PRO A 150 6.74 -11.60 19.17
CA PRO A 150 5.78 -10.65 19.72
C PRO A 150 6.43 -9.71 20.74
N ASN A 151 5.95 -8.46 20.77
CA ASN A 151 6.39 -7.38 21.69
C ASN A 151 5.90 -7.55 23.14
#